data_AF-A0A803LKI3-F1
#
_entry.id   AF-A0A803LKI3-F1
#
_cell.length_a   1.000
_cell.length_b   1.000
_cell.length_c   1.000
_cell.angle_alpha   90.00
_cell.angle_beta   90.00
_cell.angle_gamma   90.00
#
_symmetry.space_group_name_H-M   'P 1'
#
loop_
_entity.id
_entity.type
_entity.pdbx_description
1 polymer ?
#
loop_
_entity_poly.entity_id
_entity_poly.type
_entity_poly.pdbx_seq_one_letter_code
_entity_poly.pdbx_strand_id
1 'polypeptide(L)'
;MEKKIINRAILAIFTVIAILSFTTTHAADPSPLQDFCVGVDDPFSAVFVNGKFCKNPKKVTVNDFLYKGFDIASEIDNPQGVEATLVNVDKFPGLNTLGAFAVIKGTLYAGFVTTEYKLYDTILNEGDIIVFPQGLIHFQLNLCNSTALAIAAFGSQNPGRINVVDGLFGTTPKILDKVLTKAYQVNKTIIEELRSQFSNNYDHVSIDSARSLLLETLSQKSKDLEA
;
A
#
# COMPACT_ATOMS: atom_id res chain seq x y z
N MET A 1 -39.06 -37.38 21.63
CA MET A 1 -39.47 -36.00 21.25
C MET A 1 -38.40 -34.99 21.65
N GLU A 2 -37.86 -35.07 22.87
CA GLU A 2 -36.80 -34.19 23.40
C GLU A 2 -35.52 -34.11 22.56
N LYS A 3 -34.93 -35.23 22.13
CA LYS A 3 -33.70 -35.20 21.30
C LYS A 3 -33.87 -34.40 20.00
N LYS A 4 -35.06 -34.42 19.40
CA LYS A 4 -35.37 -33.67 18.17
C LYS A 4 -35.52 -32.17 18.45
N ILE A 5 -35.99 -31.81 19.65
CA ILE A 5 -36.10 -30.42 20.12
C ILE A 5 -34.70 -29.89 20.46
N ILE A 6 -33.88 -30.68 21.17
CA ILE A 6 -32.49 -30.34 21.50
C ILE A 6 -31.66 -30.13 20.23
N ASN A 7 -31.73 -31.04 19.26
CA ASN A 7 -30.98 -30.88 18.00
C ASN A 7 -31.42 -29.65 17.20
N ARG A 8 -32.72 -29.30 17.22
CA ARG A 8 -33.22 -28.07 16.59
C ARG A 8 -32.77 -26.81 17.32
N ALA A 9 -32.73 -26.84 18.65
CA ALA A 9 -32.23 -25.74 19.46
C ALA A 9 -30.72 -25.53 19.24
N ILE A 10 -29.94 -26.60 19.21
CA ILE A 10 -28.51 -26.57 18.90
C ILE A 10 -28.27 -26.00 17.49
N LEU A 11 -29.00 -26.50 16.49
CA LEU A 11 -28.90 -25.99 15.12
C LEU A 11 -29.23 -24.49 15.05
N ALA A 12 -30.32 -24.06 15.70
CA ALA A 12 -30.74 -22.67 15.76
C ALA A 12 -29.64 -21.79 16.38
N ILE A 13 -29.06 -22.22 17.50
CA ILE A 13 -27.95 -21.53 18.18
C ILE A 13 -26.73 -21.41 17.25
N PHE A 14 -26.34 -22.48 16.54
CA PHE A 14 -25.24 -22.43 15.57
C PHE A 14 -25.52 -21.45 14.41
N THR A 15 -26.74 -21.40 13.88
CA THR A 15 -27.10 -20.40 12.86
C THR A 15 -27.03 -18.97 13.39
N VAL A 16 -27.50 -18.72 14.62
CA VAL A 16 -27.45 -17.37 15.22
C VAL A 16 -26.01 -16.94 15.47
N ILE A 17 -25.16 -17.84 15.98
CA ILE A 17 -23.72 -17.58 16.16
C ILE A 17 -23.05 -17.31 14.80
N ALA A 18 -23.36 -18.09 13.76
CA ALA A 18 -22.81 -17.88 12.42
C ALA A 18 -23.21 -16.51 11.84
N ILE A 19 -24.46 -16.07 12.04
CA ILE A 19 -24.94 -14.76 11.60
C ILE A 19 -24.25 -13.63 12.37
N LEU A 20 -24.06 -13.77 13.69
CA LEU A 20 -23.36 -12.80 14.54
C LEU A 20 -21.84 -12.74 14.26
N SER A 21 -21.28 -13.75 13.60
CA SER A 21 -19.86 -13.81 13.22
C SER A 21 -19.54 -13.05 11.93
N PHE A 22 -20.56 -12.60 11.18
CA PHE A 22 -20.36 -11.75 10.00
C PHE A 22 -20.08 -10.31 10.44
N THR A 23 -18.87 -10.06 10.94
CA THR A 23 -18.36 -8.69 11.03
C THR A 23 -17.84 -8.29 9.65
N THR A 24 -18.51 -7.33 9.02
CA THR A 24 -17.99 -6.68 7.83
C THR A 24 -16.78 -5.84 8.23
N THR A 25 -15.58 -6.32 7.92
CA THR A 25 -14.35 -5.55 8.11
C THR A 25 -14.33 -4.39 7.11
N HIS A 26 -14.45 -3.17 7.63
CA HIS A 26 -14.31 -1.95 6.81
C HIS A 26 -12.87 -1.45 6.93
N ALA A 27 -12.12 -1.52 5.83
CA ALA A 27 -10.76 -0.98 5.73
C ALA A 27 -10.77 0.42 5.08
N ALA A 28 -11.61 1.30 5.61
CA ALA A 28 -11.74 2.70 5.20
C ALA A 28 -11.43 3.61 6.40
N ASP A 29 -11.12 4.87 6.12
CA ASP A 29 -10.85 5.85 7.17
C ASP A 29 -12.09 6.04 8.07
N PRO A 30 -11.91 6.20 9.40
CA PRO A 30 -13.00 6.50 10.31
C PRO A 30 -13.72 7.79 9.91
N SER A 31 -15.04 7.82 10.09
CA SER A 31 -15.80 9.07 9.90
C SER A 31 -15.35 10.16 10.89
N PRO A 32 -15.27 11.43 10.47
CA PRO A 32 -14.90 12.52 11.37
C PRO A 32 -15.94 12.71 12.47
N LEU A 33 -15.50 12.99 13.70
CA LEU A 33 -16.37 13.24 14.85
C LEU A 33 -16.62 14.74 15.10
N GLN A 34 -15.99 15.61 14.31
CA GLN A 34 -16.05 17.06 14.37
C GLN A 34 -15.78 17.65 12.98
N ASP A 35 -16.08 18.94 12.79
CA ASP A 35 -15.94 19.61 11.49
C ASP A 35 -14.53 19.51 10.88
N PHE A 36 -13.48 19.61 11.72
CA PHE A 36 -12.09 19.46 11.27
C PHE A 36 -11.15 18.96 12.38
N CYS A 37 -10.07 18.31 11.98
CA CYS A 37 -8.93 17.93 12.82
C CYS A 37 -7.65 18.10 11.99
N VAL A 38 -6.98 19.26 12.11
CA VAL A 38 -5.71 19.51 11.43
C VAL A 38 -4.62 18.71 12.14
N GLY A 39 -4.02 17.73 11.46
CA GLY A 39 -2.95 16.91 12.03
C GLY A 39 -1.74 17.74 12.46
N VAL A 40 -1.12 17.38 13.59
CA VAL A 40 0.17 17.89 14.03
C VAL A 40 1.19 16.77 14.14
N ASP A 41 2.44 17.07 13.80
CA ASP A 41 3.56 16.18 14.08
C ASP A 41 3.94 16.35 15.54
N ASP A 42 3.86 15.27 16.32
CA ASP A 42 4.22 15.28 17.73
C ASP A 42 5.59 14.59 17.94
N PRO A 43 6.66 15.36 18.19
CA PRO A 43 7.99 14.80 18.36
C PRO A 43 8.28 14.18 19.74
N PHE A 44 7.36 14.21 20.73
CA PHE A 44 7.68 13.80 22.11
C PHE A 44 6.73 12.81 22.80
N SER A 45 5.69 12.31 22.13
CA SER A 45 4.72 11.40 22.77
C SER A 45 4.97 9.93 22.47
N ALA A 46 5.21 9.13 23.52
CA ALA A 46 5.26 7.67 23.45
C ALA A 46 3.87 7.00 23.22
N VAL A 47 2.85 7.78 22.84
CA VAL A 47 1.47 7.33 22.67
C VAL A 47 1.10 7.39 21.19
N PHE A 48 0.82 6.23 20.60
CA PHE A 48 0.39 6.09 19.21
C PHE A 48 -1.15 6.09 19.13
N VAL A 49 -1.72 6.92 18.27
CA VAL A 49 -3.16 6.96 17.95
C VAL A 49 -3.38 6.55 16.50
N ASN A 50 -4.60 6.11 16.15
CA ASN A 50 -4.96 5.90 14.75
C ASN A 50 -5.12 7.26 14.04
N GLY A 51 -4.21 7.59 13.11
CA GLY A 51 -4.15 8.88 12.44
C GLY A 51 -3.12 9.84 13.04
N LYS A 52 -3.52 11.09 13.30
CA LYS A 52 -2.68 12.13 13.93
C LYS A 52 -3.41 12.83 15.05
N PHE A 53 -2.65 13.44 15.96
CA PHE A 53 -3.21 14.37 16.94
C PHE A 53 -3.71 15.64 16.23
N CYS A 54 -4.79 16.22 16.76
CA CYS A 54 -5.36 17.44 16.21
C CYS A 54 -4.71 18.70 16.81
N LYS A 55 -4.39 19.67 15.96
CA LYS A 55 -4.09 21.06 16.32
C LYS A 55 -5.28 21.64 17.08
N ASN A 56 -5.01 22.46 18.09
CA ASN A 56 -6.06 23.18 18.81
C ASN A 56 -6.91 24.01 17.82
N PRO A 57 -8.25 23.85 17.76
CA PRO A 57 -9.10 24.55 16.80
C PRO A 57 -8.98 26.07 16.83
N LYS A 58 -8.66 26.67 17.99
CA LYS A 58 -8.45 28.13 18.13
C LYS A 58 -7.15 28.63 17.50
N LYS A 59 -6.25 27.72 17.13
CA LYS A 59 -4.96 28.02 16.48
C LYS A 59 -4.94 27.62 15.00
N VAL A 60 -6.03 27.04 14.49
CA VAL A 60 -6.18 26.65 13.08
C VAL A 60 -6.46 27.91 12.25
N THR A 61 -5.87 27.96 11.06
CA THR A 61 -5.99 29.07 10.10
C THR A 61 -6.28 28.54 8.70
N VAL A 62 -6.73 29.40 7.78
CA VAL A 62 -6.99 29.00 6.39
C VAL A 62 -5.77 28.39 5.69
N ASN A 63 -4.56 28.78 6.10
CA ASN A 63 -3.33 28.24 5.53
C ASN A 63 -3.12 26.76 5.88
N ASP A 64 -3.73 26.25 6.95
CA ASP A 64 -3.71 24.82 7.29
C ASP A 64 -4.55 23.98 6.31
N PHE A 65 -5.42 24.63 5.51
CA PHE A 65 -6.29 24.02 4.50
C PHE A 65 -5.93 24.43 3.06
N LEU A 66 -4.75 25.02 2.85
CA LEU A 66 -4.27 25.41 1.51
C LEU A 66 -2.94 24.74 1.19
N TYR A 67 -2.93 23.90 0.16
CA TYR A 67 -1.71 23.43 -0.50
C TYR A 67 -1.57 24.14 -1.85
N LYS A 68 -0.40 24.73 -2.12
CA LYS A 68 -0.11 25.48 -3.36
C LYS A 68 1.07 24.85 -4.09
N GLY A 69 1.08 24.95 -5.42
CA GLY A 69 2.16 24.43 -6.26
C GLY A 69 1.99 22.97 -6.68
N PHE A 70 0.76 22.44 -6.63
CA PHE A 70 0.47 21.07 -7.06
C PHE A 70 0.45 20.91 -8.59
N ASP A 71 0.35 22.03 -9.31
CA ASP A 71 0.48 22.17 -10.76
C ASP A 71 1.94 22.19 -11.24
N ILE A 72 2.90 22.29 -10.31
CA ILE A 72 4.33 22.29 -10.63
C ILE A 72 4.81 20.85 -10.73
N ALA A 73 5.27 20.46 -11.93
CA ALA A 73 5.88 19.16 -12.13
C ALA A 73 7.18 19.03 -11.33
N SER A 74 7.36 17.91 -10.63
CA SER A 74 8.64 17.60 -9.98
C SER A 74 9.73 17.33 -11.01
N GLU A 75 10.99 17.58 -10.63
CA GLU A 75 12.15 17.18 -11.42
C GLU A 75 12.22 15.64 -11.48
N ILE A 76 12.38 15.11 -12.68
CA ILE A 76 12.44 13.66 -12.94
C ILE A 76 13.89 13.33 -13.32
N ASP A 77 14.69 13.01 -12.31
CA ASP A 77 16.06 12.47 -12.47
C ASP A 77 16.20 11.18 -11.67
N ASN A 78 15.43 10.16 -12.05
CA ASN A 78 15.49 8.85 -11.44
C ASN A 78 15.33 7.73 -12.49
N PRO A 79 15.83 6.50 -12.25
CA PRO A 79 15.77 5.41 -13.22
C PRO A 79 14.35 5.01 -13.65
N GLN A 80 13.33 5.32 -12.83
CA GLN A 80 11.92 5.01 -13.13
C GLN A 80 11.30 6.03 -14.10
N GLY A 81 11.92 7.20 -14.29
CA GLY A 81 11.41 8.25 -15.16
C GLY A 81 10.07 8.84 -14.70
N VAL A 82 9.71 8.66 -13.42
CA VAL A 82 8.47 9.13 -12.82
C VAL A 82 8.76 9.62 -11.40
N GLU A 83 8.23 10.79 -11.06
CA GLU A 83 8.23 11.32 -9.70
C GLU A 83 6.78 11.60 -9.29
N ALA A 84 6.33 10.97 -8.21
CA ALA A 84 4.97 11.13 -7.70
C ALA A 84 4.99 11.97 -6.42
N THR A 85 4.58 13.24 -6.52
CA THR A 85 4.34 14.06 -5.34
C THR A 85 3.03 13.62 -4.68
N LEU A 86 3.13 12.63 -3.79
CA LEU A 86 2.00 12.26 -2.94
C LEU A 86 1.74 13.39 -1.94
N VAL A 87 0.52 13.92 -1.99
CA VAL A 87 0.01 14.87 -1.01
C VAL A 87 -0.93 14.10 -0.09
N ASN A 88 -0.39 13.59 1.02
CA ASN A 88 -1.11 12.88 2.07
C ASN A 88 -1.32 13.79 3.29
N VAL A 89 -1.89 13.29 4.39
CA VAL A 89 -2.11 14.06 5.64
C VAL A 89 -0.83 14.68 6.23
N ASP A 90 0.36 14.16 5.88
CA ASP A 90 1.64 14.74 6.31
C ASP A 90 1.97 16.04 5.57
N LYS A 91 1.57 16.16 4.29
CA LYS A 91 1.82 17.35 3.46
C LYS A 91 0.60 18.26 3.31
N PHE A 92 -0.61 17.72 3.45
CA PHE A 92 -1.85 18.47 3.39
C PHE A 92 -2.88 17.91 4.39
N PRO A 93 -2.93 18.45 5.61
CA PRO A 93 -3.72 17.89 6.71
C PRO A 93 -5.25 17.85 6.54
N GLY A 94 -5.82 18.32 5.41
CA GLY A 94 -7.26 18.50 5.18
C GLY A 94 -7.93 17.55 4.16
N LEU A 95 -7.26 16.50 3.69
CA LEU A 95 -7.76 15.62 2.62
C LEU A 95 -8.71 14.49 3.11
N ASN A 96 -9.81 14.22 2.37
CA ASN A 96 -10.60 12.99 2.54
C ASN A 96 -11.33 12.48 1.27
N THR A 97 -11.32 11.15 1.09
CA THR A 97 -12.14 10.25 0.26
C THR A 97 -12.30 10.47 -1.27
N LEU A 98 -11.39 9.95 -2.11
CA LEU A 98 -11.61 8.94 -3.20
C LEU A 98 -10.43 8.93 -4.20
N GLY A 99 -10.13 7.74 -4.74
CA GLY A 99 -9.03 7.43 -5.66
C GLY A 99 -9.28 7.81 -7.12
N ALA A 100 -8.87 8.98 -7.60
CA ALA A 100 -9.04 9.37 -9.01
C ALA A 100 -7.72 9.82 -9.63
N PHE A 101 -7.38 9.33 -10.82
CA PHE A 101 -6.18 9.71 -11.55
C PHE A 101 -6.56 10.48 -12.82
N ALA A 102 -6.28 11.78 -12.83
CA ALA A 102 -6.62 12.70 -13.92
C ALA A 102 -5.35 13.14 -14.64
N VAL A 103 -5.31 13.02 -15.97
CA VAL A 103 -4.20 13.51 -16.78
C VAL A 103 -4.39 15.00 -17.05
N ILE A 104 -3.44 15.81 -16.60
CA ILE A 104 -3.47 17.27 -16.78
C ILE A 104 -2.66 17.69 -18.00
N LYS A 105 -1.60 16.95 -18.32
CA LYS A 105 -0.74 17.22 -19.48
C LYS A 105 -0.16 15.92 -20.04
N GLY A 106 -0.04 15.84 -21.36
CA GLY A 106 0.55 14.71 -22.07
C GLY A 106 -0.37 13.50 -22.21
N THR A 107 0.25 12.35 -22.50
CA THR A 107 -0.44 11.09 -22.78
C THR A 107 0.18 9.97 -21.95
N LEU A 108 -0.65 9.19 -21.27
CA LEU A 108 -0.21 8.09 -20.41
C LEU A 108 -0.93 6.80 -20.79
N TYR A 109 -0.17 5.72 -21.00
CA TYR A 109 -0.71 4.37 -20.97
C TYR A 109 -0.89 3.96 -19.51
N ALA A 110 -2.09 3.56 -19.12
CA ALA A 110 -2.42 3.25 -17.73
C ALA A 110 -3.35 2.05 -17.64
N GLY A 111 -3.21 1.26 -16.57
CA GLY A 111 -4.06 0.10 -16.36
C GLY A 111 -3.93 -0.51 -14.98
N PHE A 112 -4.82 -1.46 -14.68
CA PHE A 112 -4.84 -2.21 -13.44
C PHE A 112 -5.21 -3.68 -13.66
N VAL A 113 -4.83 -4.52 -12.71
CA VAL A 113 -5.06 -5.97 -12.76
C VAL A 113 -5.97 -6.37 -11.60
N THR A 114 -7.06 -7.09 -11.91
CA THR A 114 -7.98 -7.60 -10.89
C THR A 114 -7.45 -8.86 -10.20
N THR A 115 -8.12 -9.29 -9.14
CA THR A 115 -7.82 -10.55 -8.42
C THR A 115 -8.07 -11.80 -9.27
N GLU A 116 -8.78 -11.68 -10.40
CA GLU A 116 -8.95 -12.72 -11.42
C GLU A 116 -7.84 -12.68 -12.49
N TYR A 117 -6.80 -11.89 -12.28
CA TYR A 117 -5.70 -11.67 -13.22
C TYR A 117 -6.15 -11.06 -14.55
N LYS A 118 -7.29 -10.36 -14.56
CA LYS A 118 -7.77 -9.64 -15.75
C LYS A 118 -7.19 -8.24 -15.79
N LEU A 119 -6.57 -7.90 -16.93
CA LEU A 119 -6.06 -6.57 -17.23
C LEU A 119 -7.20 -5.65 -17.73
N TYR A 120 -7.22 -4.43 -17.20
CA TYR A 120 -7.96 -3.30 -17.73
C TYR A 120 -6.99 -2.16 -17.99
N ASP A 121 -6.79 -1.81 -19.25
CA ASP A 121 -5.81 -0.82 -19.69
C ASP A 121 -6.40 0.11 -20.76
N THR A 122 -5.83 1.31 -20.84
CA THR A 122 -6.17 2.30 -21.85
C THR A 122 -5.04 3.30 -22.03
N ILE A 123 -5.12 4.09 -23.09
CA ILE A 123 -4.36 5.32 -23.24
C ILE A 123 -5.23 6.47 -22.71
N LEU A 124 -4.67 7.29 -21.82
CA LEU A 124 -5.26 8.50 -21.26
C LEU A 124 -4.61 9.73 -21.89
N ASN A 125 -5.43 10.66 -22.35
CA ASN A 125 -5.02 11.95 -22.89
C ASN A 125 -5.35 13.06 -21.88
N GLU A 126 -4.90 14.28 -22.17
CA GLU A 126 -5.24 15.46 -21.36
C GLU A 126 -6.76 15.59 -21.14
N GLY A 127 -7.16 15.70 -19.89
CA GLY A 127 -8.56 15.75 -19.46
C GLY A 127 -9.19 14.39 -19.15
N ASP A 128 -8.57 13.27 -19.53
CA ASP A 128 -9.07 11.93 -19.21
C ASP A 128 -8.85 11.60 -17.73
N ILE A 129 -9.80 10.84 -17.17
CA ILE A 129 -9.77 10.36 -15.79
C ILE A 129 -9.93 8.84 -15.79
N ILE A 130 -9.09 8.16 -15.00
CA ILE A 130 -9.25 6.74 -14.67
C ILE A 130 -9.42 6.57 -13.16
N VAL A 131 -10.17 5.55 -12.76
CA VAL A 131 -10.32 5.13 -11.36
C VAL A 131 -9.56 3.83 -11.17
N PHE A 132 -8.70 3.78 -10.15
CA PHE A 132 -8.01 2.58 -9.72
C PHE A 132 -8.69 2.01 -8.47
N PRO A 133 -9.22 0.77 -8.50
CA PRO A 133 -9.82 0.17 -7.31
C PRO A 133 -8.80 -0.03 -6.18
N GLN A 134 -9.27 0.07 -4.93
CA GLN A 134 -8.41 -0.02 -3.74
C GLN A 134 -7.64 -1.34 -3.69
N GLY A 135 -6.32 -1.24 -3.47
CA GLY A 135 -5.44 -2.39 -3.23
C GLY A 135 -5.04 -3.18 -4.48
N LEU A 136 -5.54 -2.83 -5.67
CA LEU A 136 -5.17 -3.50 -6.91
C LEU A 136 -3.84 -2.98 -7.46
N ILE A 137 -3.07 -3.91 -8.05
CA ILE A 137 -1.87 -3.57 -8.81
C ILE A 137 -2.31 -2.73 -10.01
N HIS A 138 -1.68 -1.58 -10.17
CA HIS A 138 -1.89 -0.68 -11.29
C HIS A 138 -0.57 -0.04 -11.71
N PHE A 139 -0.55 0.50 -12.92
CA PHE A 139 0.65 1.07 -13.52
C PHE A 139 0.28 2.25 -14.42
N GLN A 140 1.29 3.10 -14.65
CA GLN A 140 1.27 4.16 -15.64
C GLN A 140 2.60 4.17 -16.38
N LEU A 141 2.56 4.46 -17.67
CA LEU A 141 3.72 4.56 -18.54
C LEU A 141 3.52 5.74 -19.48
N ASN A 142 4.48 6.65 -19.49
CA ASN A 142 4.54 7.68 -20.51
C ASN A 142 5.15 7.08 -21.78
N LEU A 143 4.33 6.95 -22.83
CA LEU A 143 4.77 6.42 -24.13
C LEU A 143 5.45 7.48 -25.00
N CYS A 144 5.36 8.75 -24.60
CA CYS A 144 5.89 9.88 -25.35
C CYS A 144 7.20 10.39 -24.75
N ASN A 145 8.06 10.98 -25.58
CA ASN A 145 9.32 11.60 -25.12
C ASN A 145 9.10 12.94 -24.40
N SER A 146 7.87 13.48 -24.43
CA SER A 146 7.50 14.69 -23.69
C SER A 146 7.03 14.35 -22.29
N THR A 147 7.29 15.23 -21.32
CA THR A 147 6.78 15.09 -19.95
C THR A 147 5.25 15.05 -19.91
N ALA A 148 4.71 14.09 -19.17
CA ALA A 148 3.30 14.01 -18.80
C ALA A 148 3.11 14.37 -17.33
N LEU A 149 1.96 14.98 -17.00
CA LEU A 149 1.57 15.34 -15.64
C LEU A 149 0.18 14.77 -15.37
N ALA A 150 0.05 14.10 -14.24
CA ALA A 150 -1.23 13.60 -13.76
C ALA A 150 -1.38 13.85 -12.27
N ILE A 151 -2.63 14.00 -11.85
CA ILE A 151 -3.04 14.23 -10.48
C ILE A 151 -3.76 12.99 -9.98
N ALA A 152 -3.30 12.45 -8.85
CA ALA A 152 -3.99 11.40 -8.13
C ALA A 152 -4.65 11.97 -6.87
N ALA A 153 -5.96 11.78 -6.72
CA ALA A 153 -6.69 11.93 -5.47
C ALA A 153 -6.84 10.54 -4.82
N PHE A 154 -6.97 10.46 -3.49
CA PHE A 154 -7.10 9.18 -2.78
C PHE A 154 -8.25 9.16 -1.77
N GLY A 155 -8.76 7.94 -1.56
CA GLY A 155 -9.81 7.54 -0.63
C GLY A 155 -9.52 7.72 0.86
N SER A 156 -8.29 8.06 1.21
CA SER A 156 -7.78 8.00 2.56
C SER A 156 -6.81 9.15 2.80
N GLN A 157 -6.78 9.64 4.03
CA GLN A 157 -5.80 10.58 4.55
C GLN A 157 -4.37 10.00 4.48
N ASN A 158 -4.25 8.67 4.51
CA ASN A 158 -2.98 7.95 4.36
C ASN A 158 -3.19 6.65 3.57
N PRO A 159 -3.28 6.73 2.23
CA PRO A 159 -3.55 5.56 1.39
C PRO A 159 -2.40 4.54 1.39
N GLY A 160 -1.19 4.98 1.79
CA GLY A 160 0.04 4.23 1.60
C GLY A 160 0.40 4.07 0.12
N ARG A 161 1.66 3.71 -0.15
CA ARG A 161 2.12 3.32 -1.48
C ARG A 161 3.15 2.21 -1.34
N ILE A 162 2.93 1.11 -2.04
CA ILE A 162 3.92 0.06 -2.19
C ILE A 162 4.32 0.02 -3.67
N ASN A 163 5.56 0.43 -3.94
CA ASN A 163 6.19 0.10 -5.21
C ASN A 163 6.43 -1.41 -5.22
N VAL A 164 5.73 -2.12 -6.12
CA VAL A 164 5.74 -3.59 -6.15
C VAL A 164 7.18 -4.12 -6.23
N VAL A 165 8.03 -3.50 -7.04
CA VAL A 165 9.39 -3.96 -7.25
C VAL A 165 10.28 -3.67 -6.03
N ASP A 166 10.21 -2.48 -5.44
CA ASP A 166 10.94 -2.16 -4.19
C ASP A 166 10.49 -3.06 -3.03
N GLY A 167 9.19 -3.35 -2.93
CA GLY A 167 8.62 -4.23 -1.92
C GLY A 167 9.02 -5.71 -2.07
N LEU A 168 9.51 -6.12 -3.25
CA LEU A 168 9.97 -7.50 -3.52
C LEU A 168 11.49 -7.64 -3.49
N PHE A 169 12.21 -6.66 -4.03
CA PHE A 169 13.66 -6.74 -4.25
C PHE A 169 14.48 -5.68 -3.50
N GLY A 170 13.85 -4.62 -2.99
CA GLY A 170 14.51 -3.52 -2.27
C GLY A 170 14.30 -3.52 -0.75
N THR A 171 13.76 -4.58 -0.17
CA THR A 171 13.46 -4.65 1.28
C THR A 171 14.71 -4.77 2.13
N THR A 172 14.71 -4.11 3.30
CA THR A 172 15.73 -4.27 4.34
C THR A 172 15.07 -4.65 5.67
N PRO A 173 15.35 -5.84 6.25
CA PRO A 173 16.19 -6.91 5.72
C PRO A 173 15.57 -7.59 4.49
N LYS A 174 16.38 -8.24 3.64
CA LYS A 174 15.90 -8.82 2.38
C LYS A 174 14.92 -9.98 2.59
N ILE A 175 13.94 -10.10 1.70
CA ILE A 175 13.15 -11.33 1.56
C ILE A 175 14.09 -12.48 1.22
N LEU A 176 13.93 -13.64 1.86
CA LEU A 176 14.80 -14.79 1.65
C LEU A 176 14.85 -15.22 0.17
N ASP A 177 16.03 -15.54 -0.32
CA ASP A 177 16.25 -15.99 -1.70
C ASP A 177 15.36 -17.19 -2.03
N LYS A 178 15.19 -18.12 -1.08
CA LYS A 178 14.35 -19.32 -1.22
C LYS A 178 12.88 -18.99 -1.47
N VAL A 179 12.38 -17.86 -0.96
CA VAL A 179 11.00 -17.41 -1.21
C VAL A 179 10.89 -16.90 -2.64
N LEU A 180 11.77 -15.98 -3.04
CA LEU A 180 11.71 -15.36 -4.37
C LEU A 180 12.04 -16.35 -5.50
N THR A 181 13.09 -17.17 -5.35
CA THR A 181 13.44 -18.22 -6.34
C THR A 181 12.29 -19.20 -6.56
N LYS A 182 11.57 -19.60 -5.51
CA LYS A 182 10.38 -20.45 -5.64
C LYS A 182 9.20 -19.71 -6.27
N ALA A 183 8.93 -18.48 -5.84
CA ALA A 183 7.80 -17.69 -6.33
C ALA A 183 7.93 -17.36 -7.82
N TYR A 184 9.14 -16.96 -8.25
CA TYR A 184 9.45 -16.60 -9.63
C TYR A 184 9.90 -17.79 -10.49
N GLN A 185 10.14 -18.97 -9.89
CA GLN A 185 10.61 -20.18 -10.56
C GLN A 185 11.94 -19.99 -11.31
N VAL A 186 12.84 -19.22 -10.70
CA VAL A 186 14.16 -18.89 -11.25
C VAL A 186 15.27 -19.27 -10.28
N ASN A 187 16.51 -19.28 -10.77
CA ASN A 187 17.68 -19.50 -9.92
C ASN A 187 18.01 -18.24 -9.09
N LYS A 188 18.92 -18.42 -8.13
CA LYS A 188 19.37 -17.33 -7.26
C LYS A 188 20.05 -16.19 -8.04
N THR A 189 20.80 -16.50 -9.09
CA THR A 189 21.52 -15.50 -9.89
C THR A 189 20.57 -14.44 -10.46
N ILE A 190 19.43 -14.85 -11.02
CA ILE A 190 18.42 -13.92 -11.54
C ILE A 190 17.84 -13.05 -10.43
N ILE A 191 17.57 -13.63 -9.24
CA ILE A 191 17.07 -12.86 -8.10
C ILE A 191 18.08 -11.81 -7.63
N GLU A 192 19.37 -12.15 -7.58
CA GLU A 192 20.41 -11.18 -7.20
C GLU A 192 20.61 -10.11 -8.28
N GLU A 193 20.47 -10.45 -9.56
CA GLU A 193 20.47 -9.47 -10.65
C GLU A 193 19.33 -8.48 -10.49
N LEU A 194 18.11 -8.94 -10.21
CA LEU A 194 16.96 -8.06 -9.96
C LEU A 194 17.20 -7.15 -8.74
N ARG A 195 17.75 -7.68 -7.65
CA ARG A 195 18.09 -6.88 -6.46
C ARG A 195 19.20 -5.87 -6.69
N SER A 196 20.14 -6.16 -7.58
CA SER A 196 21.26 -5.25 -7.87
C SER A 196 20.77 -3.90 -8.42
N GLN A 197 19.58 -3.86 -9.02
CA GLN A 197 18.96 -2.64 -9.53
C GLN A 197 18.45 -1.70 -8.41
N PHE A 198 18.30 -2.19 -7.17
CA PHE A 198 17.67 -1.45 -6.05
C PHE A 198 18.59 -1.32 -4.82
N SER A 199 19.74 -1.99 -4.84
CA SER A 199 20.64 -2.04 -3.69
C SER A 199 21.53 -0.80 -3.67
N ASN A 200 21.20 0.17 -2.81
CA ASN A 200 22.20 1.15 -2.36
C ASN A 200 23.28 0.40 -1.57
N ASN A 201 24.56 0.62 -1.89
CA ASN A 201 25.72 0.02 -1.22
C ASN A 201 25.66 0.23 0.31
N TYR A 202 25.10 -0.72 1.05
CA TYR A 202 25.21 -0.82 2.50
C TYR A 202 25.35 -2.30 2.91
N ASP A 203 26.25 -2.57 3.84
CA ASP A 203 26.72 -3.90 4.24
C ASP A 203 25.61 -4.82 4.80
N HIS A 204 24.95 -5.59 3.92
CA HIS A 204 23.85 -6.50 4.28
C HIS A 204 24.28 -7.95 4.59
N VAL A 205 25.55 -8.30 4.38
CA VAL A 205 26.04 -9.70 4.43
C VAL A 205 25.91 -10.34 5.83
N SER A 206 25.99 -9.53 6.89
CA SER A 206 26.00 -9.99 8.29
C SER A 206 24.63 -10.49 8.81
N ILE A 207 23.54 -9.76 8.50
CA ILE A 207 22.19 -10.06 9.05
C ILE A 207 21.54 -11.24 8.32
N ASP A 208 21.77 -11.35 7.00
CA ASP A 208 21.20 -12.43 6.19
C ASP A 208 21.74 -13.81 6.59
N SER A 209 23.02 -13.86 6.95
CA SER A 209 23.68 -15.10 7.36
C SER A 209 23.08 -15.67 8.65
N ALA A 210 22.84 -14.83 9.65
CA ALA A 210 22.25 -15.26 10.92
C ALA A 210 20.79 -15.72 10.76
N ARG A 211 20.00 -15.02 9.94
CA ARG A 211 18.59 -15.37 9.68
C ARG A 211 18.48 -16.66 8.86
N SER A 212 19.34 -16.86 7.89
CA SER A 212 19.42 -18.12 7.12
C SER A 212 19.77 -19.30 8.02
N LEU A 213 20.75 -19.13 8.90
CA LEU A 213 21.19 -20.18 9.86
C LEU A 213 20.07 -20.57 10.82
N LEU A 214 19.31 -19.59 11.33
CA LEU A 214 18.15 -19.84 12.19
C LEU A 214 17.09 -20.68 11.47
N LEU A 215 16.80 -20.37 10.20
CA LEU A 215 15.79 -21.07 9.41
C LEU A 215 16.21 -22.49 9.02
N GLU A 216 17.49 -22.73 8.73
CA GLU A 216 18.04 -24.07 8.55
C GLU A 216 17.92 -24.90 9.83
N THR A 217 18.28 -24.31 10.97
CA THR A 217 18.14 -24.96 12.29
C THR A 217 16.69 -25.34 12.59
N LEU A 218 15.74 -24.43 12.31
CA LEU A 218 14.31 -24.69 12.46
C LEU A 218 13.80 -25.76 11.49
N SER A 219 14.27 -25.75 10.24
CA SER A 219 13.92 -26.77 9.25
C SER A 219 14.45 -28.15 9.63
N GLN A 220 15.63 -28.22 10.24
CA GLN A 220 16.22 -29.48 10.70
C GLN A 220 15.43 -30.03 11.89
N LYS A 221 15.14 -29.18 12.88
CA LYS A 221 14.35 -29.53 14.05
C LYS A 221 12.92 -29.98 13.70
N SER A 222 12.34 -29.44 12.63
CA SER A 222 11.03 -29.89 12.11
C SER A 222 11.08 -31.31 11.55
N LYS A 223 12.13 -31.66 10.81
CA LYS A 223 12.31 -33.01 10.24
C LYS A 223 12.56 -34.05 11.33
N ASP A 224 13.29 -33.66 12.37
CA ASP A 224 13.56 -34.53 13.53
C ASP A 224 12.30 -34.77 14.40
N LEU A 225 11.24 -33.96 14.22
CA LEU A 225 9.96 -34.10 14.93
C LEU A 225 8.93 -34.92 14.12
N GLU A 226 9.16 -35.08 12.81
CA GLU A 226 8.32 -35.86 11.89
C GLU A 226 8.84 -37.28 11.65
N ALA A 227 10.02 -37.62 12.17
CA ALA A 227 10.65 -38.94 12.14
C ALA A 227 10.45 -39.71 13.46
#